data_AF-A0A2X1PHC5-F1
#
_entry.id   AF-A0A2X1PHC5-F1
#
_cell.length_a   1.000
_cell.length_b   1.000
_cell.length_c   1.000
_cell.angle_alpha   90.00
_cell.angle_beta   90.00
_cell.angle_gamma   90.00
#
_symmetry.space_group_name_H-M   'P 1'
#
loop_
_entity.id
_entity.type
_entity.pdbx_description
1 polymer ?
#
loop_
_entity_poly.entity_id
_entity_poly.type
_entity_poly.pdbx_seq_one_letter_code
_entity_poly.pdbx_strand_id
1 'polypeptide(L)' 'MIGRLRGIIIEKQPPLVLIEVGGVGYEVHMPMTCFYELPEAGQEAIVFTPLCGA' A
#
# COMPACT_ATOMS: atom_id res chain seq x y z
N MET A 1 -4.51 -12.69 9.42
CA MET A 1 -4.36 -12.73 7.95
C MET A 1 -5.13 -11.55 7.38
N ILE A 2 -4.44 -10.55 6.83
CA ILE A 2 -5.07 -9.34 6.28
C ILE A 2 -5.24 -9.57 4.78
N GLY A 3 -6.46 -9.55 4.25
CA GLY A 3 -6.71 -9.77 2.82
C GLY A 3 -6.68 -8.50 1.98
N ARG A 4 -6.92 -7.35 2.61
CA ARG A 4 -7.02 -6.03 1.96
C ARG A 4 -6.77 -4.91 2.96
N LEU A 5 -5.98 -3.92 2.59
CA LEU A 5 -5.83 -2.63 3.25
C LEU A 5 -6.46 -1.55 2.38
N ARG A 6 -7.23 -0.66 3.01
CA ARG A 6 -7.82 0.52 2.37
C ARG A 6 -7.49 1.72 3.24
N GLY A 7 -6.75 2.68 2.71
CA GLY A 7 -6.30 3.84 3.48
C GLY A 7 -5.59 4.87 2.61
N ILE A 8 -5.02 5.88 3.24
CA ILE A 8 -4.32 6.97 2.56
C ILE A 8 -2.83 6.63 2.45
N ILE A 9 -2.24 6.82 1.28
CA ILE A 9 -0.80 6.70 1.12
C ILE A 9 -0.15 7.90 1.81
N ILE A 10 0.65 7.65 2.84
CA ILE A 10 1.40 8.70 3.53
C ILE A 10 2.77 8.86 2.87
N GLU A 11 3.42 7.75 2.57
CA GLU A 11 4.79 7.76 2.04
C GLU A 11 5.03 6.61 1.08
N LYS A 12 5.88 6.87 0.07
CA LYS A 12 6.26 5.95 -0.99
C LYS A 12 7.78 5.78 -1.01
N GLN A 13 8.29 4.65 -0.54
CA GLN A 13 9.71 4.31 -0.55
C GLN A 13 9.91 2.90 -1.15
N PRO A 14 9.99 2.75 -2.49
CA PRO A 14 10.07 1.43 -3.12
C PRO A 14 11.17 0.55 -2.48
N PRO A 15 10.89 -0.70 -2.09
CA PRO A 15 9.68 -1.50 -2.33
C PRO A 15 8.58 -1.42 -1.23
N LEU A 16 8.65 -0.42 -0.35
CA LEU A 16 7.76 -0.23 0.80
C LEU A 16 6.83 0.99 0.59
N VAL A 17 5.58 0.86 1.02
CA VAL A 17 4.63 1.97 1.08
C VAL A 17 4.02 2.05 2.48
N LEU A 18 3.88 3.27 2.98
CA LEU A 18 3.20 3.55 4.25
C LEU A 18 1.76 3.96 3.96
N ILE A 19 0.80 3.18 4.46
CA ILE A 19 -0.64 3.42 4.28
C ILE A 19 -1.28 3.65 5.64
N GLU A 20 -1.89 4.81 5.85
CA GLU A 20 -2.65 5.09 7.05
C GLU A 20 -4.09 4.61 6.92
N VAL A 21 -4.52 3.76 7.86
CA VAL A 21 -5.89 3.27 7.98
C VAL A 21 -6.42 3.65 9.35
N GLY A 22 -7.25 4.68 9.42
CA GLY A 22 -7.92 5.10 10.65
C GLY A 22 -6.96 5.49 11.79
N GLY A 23 -5.87 6.20 11.47
CA GLY A 23 -4.85 6.61 12.45
C GLY A 23 -3.73 5.59 12.70
N VAL A 24 -3.76 4.42 12.04
CA VAL A 24 -2.70 3.41 12.13
C VAL A 24 -1.93 3.34 10.83
N GLY A 25 -0.62 3.54 10.88
CA GLY A 25 0.28 3.40 9.74
C GLY A 25 0.67 1.94 9.50
N TYR A 26 0.35 1.42 8.31
CA TYR A 26 0.72 0.08 7.86
C TYR A 26 1.83 0.17 6.82
N GLU A 27 2.94 -0.49 7.10
CA GLU A 27 4.01 -0.70 6.14
C GLU A 27 3.68 -1.92 5.27
N VAL A 28 3.60 -1.70 3.96
CA VAL A 28 3.30 -2.76 2.99
C VAL A 28 4.45 -2.90 2.02
N HIS A 29 5.04 -4.08 1.98
CA HIS A 29 6.01 -4.46 0.96
C HIS A 29 5.28 -4.92 -0.31
N MET A 30 5.69 -4.41 -1.46
CA MET A 30 5.16 -4.84 -2.75
C MET A 30 6.21 -4.80 -3.87
N PRO A 31 6.04 -5.61 -4.93
CA PRO A 31 6.86 -5.54 -6.13
C PRO A 31 6.77 -4.17 -6.82
N MET A 32 7.81 -3.82 -7.57
CA MET A 32 7.88 -2.55 -8.32
C MET A 32 6.70 -2.39 -9.30
N THR A 33 6.22 -3.49 -9.91
CA THR A 33 5.09 -3.45 -10.85
C THR A 33 3.81 -2.89 -10.21
N CYS A 34 3.43 -3.44 -9.05
CA CYS A 34 2.30 -2.95 -8.25
C CYS A 34 2.53 -1.53 -7.71
N PHE A 35 3.79 -1.17 -7.42
CA PHE A 35 4.14 0.15 -6.91
C PHE A 35 3.86 1.28 -7.91
N TYR A 36 4.09 1.04 -9.21
CA TYR A 36 3.82 2.02 -10.26
C TYR A 36 2.32 2.28 -10.47
N GLU A 37 1.47 1.35 -10.06
CA GLU A 37 0.01 1.48 -10.13
C GLU A 37 -0.58 2.25 -8.94
N LEU A 38 0.23 2.52 -7.89
CA LEU A 38 -0.26 3.23 -6.71
C LEU A 38 -0.54 4.71 -7.01
N PRO A 39 -1.67 5.25 -6.52
CA PRO A 39 -2.00 6.67 -6.61
C PRO A 39 -1.00 7.52 -5.80
N GLU A 40 -0.96 8.84 -5.97
CA GLU A 40 0.02 9.70 -5.30
C GLU A 40 -0.10 9.71 -3.77
N ALA A 41 0.94 10.18 -3.07
CA ALA A 41 0.87 10.38 -1.63
C ALA A 41 -0.23 11.41 -1.29
N GLY A 42 -1.00 11.14 -0.23
CA GLY A 42 -2.21 11.86 0.15
C GLY A 42 -3.50 11.33 -0.49
N GLN A 43 -3.44 10.35 -1.39
CA GLN A 43 -4.62 9.75 -2.01
C GLN A 43 -4.98 8.39 -1.38
N GLU A 44 -6.26 8.04 -1.48
CA GLU A 44 -6.75 6.73 -1.03
C GLU A 44 -6.29 5.62 -1.96
N ALA A 45 -5.71 4.56 -1.38
CA ALA A 45 -5.30 3.36 -2.07
C ALA A 45 -5.93 2.12 -1.44
N ILE A 46 -6.15 1.11 -2.28
CA ILE A 46 -6.64 -0.20 -1.88
C ILE A 46 -5.60 -1.21 -2.31
N VAL A 47 -5.01 -1.92 -1.34
CA VAL A 47 -3.96 -2.90 -1.57
C VAL A 47 -4.42 -4.26 -1.06
N PHE A 48 -4.17 -5.31 -1.82
CA PHE A 48 -4.45 -6.69 -1.40
C PHE A 48 -3.17 -7.36 -0.90
N THR A 49 -3.16 -7.76 0.37
CA THR A 49 -1.97 -8.25 1.08
C THR A 49 -1.99 -9.78 1.26
N PRO A 50 -2.14 -10.56 0.18
CA PRO A 50 -1.23 -11.71 -0.02
C PRO A 50 -0.99 -12.09 -1.50
N LEU A 51 -1.36 -11.25 -2.48
CA LEU A 51 -1.37 -11.63 -3.89
C LEU A 51 -0.95 -10.47 -4.82
N CYS A 52 0.26 -9.95 -4.65
CA CYS A 52 0.99 -9.33 -5.76
C CYS A 52 2.21 -10.22 -6.03
N GLY A 53 2.02 -11.23 -6.90
CA GLY A 53 3.05 -12.23 -7.22
C GLY A 53 2.48 -13.64 -7.43
N ALA A 54 1.63 -13.80 -8.44
CA ALA A 54 1.61 -15.00 -9.26
C ALA A 54 2.02 -14.58 -10.68
#